data_AF-A0A7S0JGR3-F1
#
_entry.id   AF-A0A7S0JGR3-F1
#
_cell.length_a   1.000
_cell.length_b   1.000
_cell.length_c   1.000
_cell.angle_alpha   90.00
_cell.angle_beta   90.00
_cell.angle_gamma   90.00
#
_symmetry.space_group_name_H-M   'P 1'
#
loop_
_entity.id
_entity.type
_entity.pdbx_description
1 polymer ?
#
loop_
_entity_poly.entity_id
_entity_poly.type
_entity_poly.pdbx_seq_one_letter_code
_entity_poly.pdbx_strand_id
1 'polypeptide(L)'
;KKRMKLKILDVSKGKKRMKLEIPAVLAAQLRGQTYQLGGLLTEMRQPKQLEYRSLHDFMNAPGPLWEVDESKMAPAATSFSDEFLKVMGTPAANLAYGRSGLLHLGFRALDEYATRHAGLLPAFADAAAAAELFEIAKAINASADSGAVVQQLDDRRAVLMQLADGARATLSPMCAIFGGIVGQEVVKAATGKFYPIHQAFYLDELECLPAEAPPASERSAAAVEAAGRYGSQGGGFGTSLVA
;
A
#
# COMPACT_ATOMS: atom_id res chain seq x y z
N LYS A 1 -12.30 43.23 -15.18
CA LYS A 1 -11.30 42.47 -15.96
C LYS A 1 -11.79 41.03 -16.11
N LYS A 2 -12.16 40.59 -17.31
CA LYS A 2 -12.66 39.22 -17.58
C LYS A 2 -11.48 38.25 -17.43
N ARG A 3 -11.50 37.36 -16.43
CA ARG A 3 -10.49 36.29 -16.29
C ARG A 3 -10.91 35.12 -17.18
N MET A 4 -10.07 34.72 -18.14
CA MET A 4 -10.32 33.55 -19.00
C MET A 4 -9.62 32.32 -18.44
N LYS A 5 -10.31 31.18 -18.45
CA LYS A 5 -9.73 29.89 -18.09
C LYS A 5 -9.12 29.26 -19.35
N LEU A 6 -7.84 28.88 -19.27
CA LEU A 6 -7.13 28.16 -20.33
C LEU A 6 -6.95 26.71 -19.88
N LYS A 7 -7.24 25.74 -20.76
CA LYS A 7 -7.00 24.32 -20.47
C LYS A 7 -5.55 24.02 -20.78
N ILE A 8 -4.82 23.47 -19.81
CA ILE A 8 -3.46 23.01 -20.04
C ILE A 8 -3.54 21.66 -20.74
N LEU A 9 -2.90 21.56 -21.90
CA LEU A 9 -2.95 20.34 -22.73
C LEU A 9 -1.83 19.36 -22.40
N ASP A 10 -0.68 19.88 -21.98
CA ASP A 10 0.49 19.07 -21.70
C ASP A 10 1.26 19.65 -20.50
N VAL A 11 1.34 18.86 -19.42
CA VAL A 11 2.19 19.09 -18.27
C VAL A 11 2.96 17.80 -18.04
N SER A 12 4.15 17.68 -18.62
CA SER A 12 5.06 16.64 -18.16
C SER A 12 5.55 17.02 -16.77
N LYS A 13 5.17 16.23 -15.76
CA LYS A 13 5.80 16.21 -14.44
C LYS A 13 7.32 16.35 -14.59
N GLY A 14 7.92 17.36 -13.98
CA GLY A 14 9.37 17.62 -14.01
C GLY A 14 9.90 18.64 -15.03
N LYS A 15 9.09 19.15 -15.98
CA LYS A 15 9.52 20.23 -16.89
C LYS A 15 8.80 21.54 -16.61
N LYS A 16 9.58 22.63 -16.42
CA LYS A 16 9.10 24.02 -16.25
C LYS A 16 8.42 24.62 -17.51
N ARG A 17 8.10 23.81 -18.52
CA ARG A 17 7.53 24.26 -19.79
C ARG A 17 6.15 23.62 -19.96
N MET A 18 5.15 24.47 -20.12
CA MET A 18 3.75 24.09 -20.35
C MET A 18 3.30 24.63 -21.70
N LYS A 19 2.56 23.82 -22.47
CA LYS A 19 1.91 24.28 -23.70
C LYS A 19 0.47 24.66 -23.41
N LEU A 20 0.09 25.86 -23.83
CA LEU A 20 -1.24 26.41 -23.68
C LEU A 20 -1.77 26.73 -25.08
N GLU A 21 -2.95 26.22 -25.41
CA GLU A 21 -3.65 26.64 -26.61
C GLU A 21 -4.47 27.88 -26.30
N ILE A 22 -4.33 28.92 -27.14
CA ILE A 22 -5.08 30.16 -26.99
C ILE A 22 -6.46 29.97 -27.64
N PRO A 23 -7.57 30.06 -26.89
CA PRO A 23 -8.91 29.89 -27.46
C PRO A 23 -9.18 30.93 -28.55
N ALA A 24 -9.91 30.56 -29.60
CA ALA A 24 -10.26 31.44 -30.73
C ALA A 24 -10.89 32.78 -30.29
N VAL A 25 -11.61 32.79 -29.17
CA VAL A 25 -12.20 34.00 -28.58
C VAL A 25 -11.14 35.00 -28.08
N LEU A 26 -10.01 34.51 -27.53
CA LEU A 26 -8.88 35.36 -27.15
C LEU A 26 -8.09 35.80 -28.39
N ALA A 27 -7.93 34.92 -29.37
CA ALA A 27 -7.31 35.26 -30.66
C ALA A 27 -8.09 36.39 -31.40
N ALA A 28 -9.42 36.36 -31.33
CA ALA A 28 -10.29 37.40 -31.86
C ALA A 28 -10.19 38.72 -31.07
N GLN A 29 -10.08 38.66 -29.74
CA GLN A 29 -9.86 39.84 -28.88
C GLN A 29 -8.49 40.49 -29.08
N LEU A 30 -7.49 39.70 -29.47
CA LEU A 30 -6.18 40.17 -29.88
C LEU A 30 -6.23 40.88 -31.26
N ARG A 31 -7.39 41.00 -31.92
CA ARG A 31 -7.60 41.69 -33.21
C ARG A 31 -6.57 41.30 -34.29
N GLY A 32 -6.19 40.03 -34.35
CA GLY A 32 -5.17 39.57 -35.30
C GLY A 32 -3.72 39.92 -34.94
N GLN A 33 -3.46 40.46 -33.75
CA GLN A 33 -2.11 40.63 -33.23
C GLN A 33 -1.58 39.29 -32.67
N THR A 34 -0.43 38.86 -33.18
CA THR A 34 0.33 37.74 -32.62
C THR A 34 0.79 38.11 -31.21
N TYR A 35 0.54 37.24 -30.23
CA TYR A 35 1.11 37.40 -28.88
C TYR A 35 2.63 37.57 -28.99
N GLN A 36 3.16 38.73 -28.54
CA GLN A 36 4.58 39.04 -28.71
C GLN A 36 5.41 38.66 -27.48
N LEU A 37 5.06 39.17 -26.30
CA LEU A 37 5.78 38.90 -25.05
C LEU A 37 4.93 39.34 -23.84
N GLY A 38 5.07 38.64 -22.72
CA GLY A 38 4.55 39.07 -21.41
C GLY A 38 3.14 38.57 -21.08
N GLY A 39 2.92 38.21 -19.81
CA GLY A 39 1.64 37.71 -19.31
C GLY A 39 1.82 37.02 -17.96
N LEU A 40 0.81 37.13 -17.10
CA LEU A 40 0.77 36.41 -15.82
C LEU A 40 -0.25 35.27 -15.92
N LEU A 41 0.22 34.06 -15.66
CA LEU A 41 -0.61 32.86 -15.57
C LEU A 41 -0.72 32.47 -14.11
N THR A 42 -1.92 32.07 -13.69
CA THR A 42 -2.17 31.53 -12.35
C THR A 42 -2.81 30.17 -12.49
N GLU A 43 -2.19 29.15 -11.88
CA GLU A 43 -2.75 27.80 -11.84
C GLU A 43 -4.10 27.83 -11.11
N MET A 44 -5.11 27.21 -11.72
CA MET A 44 -6.40 26.98 -11.10
C MET A 44 -6.68 25.48 -11.04
N ARG A 45 -6.48 24.88 -9.86
CA ARG A 45 -6.79 23.47 -9.62
C ARG A 45 -8.29 23.24 -9.73
N GLN A 46 -8.70 22.40 -10.67
CA GLN A 46 -10.09 21.97 -10.79
C GLN A 46 -10.37 20.83 -9.81
N PRO A 47 -11.55 20.79 -9.16
CA PRO A 47 -11.95 19.64 -8.37
C PRO A 47 -12.03 18.40 -9.26
N LYS A 48 -11.55 17.26 -8.75
CA LYS A 48 -11.64 15.96 -9.41
C LYS A 48 -12.56 15.07 -8.59
N GLN A 49 -13.61 14.54 -9.22
CA GLN A 49 -14.44 13.50 -8.61
C GLN A 49 -13.68 12.17 -8.64
N LEU A 50 -13.70 11.46 -7.52
CA LEU A 50 -13.12 10.13 -7.37
C LEU A 50 -14.25 9.15 -7.04
N GLU A 51 -14.28 8.02 -7.71
CA GLU A 51 -15.29 6.97 -7.52
C GLU A 51 -14.70 5.85 -6.68
N TYR A 52 -15.34 5.51 -5.57
CA TYR A 52 -14.94 4.41 -4.70
C TYR A 52 -15.89 3.22 -4.90
N ARG A 53 -15.33 2.02 -5.00
CA ARG A 53 -16.09 0.77 -4.94
C ARG A 53 -16.40 0.38 -3.51
N SER A 54 -17.43 -0.45 -3.33
CA SER A 54 -17.72 -1.03 -2.02
C SER A 54 -16.57 -1.93 -1.56
N LEU A 55 -16.46 -2.18 -0.25
CA LEU A 55 -15.48 -3.12 0.28
C LEU A 55 -15.68 -4.52 -0.32
N HIS A 56 -16.93 -4.99 -0.41
CA HIS A 56 -17.24 -6.30 -0.99
C HIS A 56 -16.71 -6.45 -2.42
N ASP A 57 -16.98 -5.47 -3.29
CA ASP A 57 -16.54 -5.50 -4.68
C ASP A 57 -15.01 -5.41 -4.76
N PHE A 58 -14.40 -4.58 -3.93
CA PHE A 58 -12.93 -4.44 -3.87
C PHE A 58 -12.27 -5.75 -3.41
N MET A 59 -12.81 -6.43 -2.41
CA MET A 59 -12.22 -7.66 -1.87
C MET A 59 -12.27 -8.82 -2.86
N ASN A 60 -13.30 -8.87 -3.71
CA ASN A 60 -13.43 -9.90 -4.74
C ASN A 60 -12.64 -9.57 -6.01
N ALA A 61 -12.63 -8.29 -6.39
CA ALA A 61 -11.97 -7.82 -7.60
C ALA A 61 -11.20 -6.52 -7.30
N PRO A 62 -10.03 -6.58 -6.65
CA PRO A 62 -9.30 -5.37 -6.27
C PRO A 62 -8.74 -4.59 -7.47
N GLY A 63 -8.81 -5.16 -8.67
CA GLY A 63 -8.19 -4.61 -9.88
C GLY A 63 -6.69 -4.85 -9.87
N PRO A 64 -5.90 -4.12 -10.68
CA PRO A 64 -4.45 -4.27 -10.68
C PRO A 64 -3.88 -3.75 -9.35
N LEU A 65 -3.75 -4.66 -8.39
CA LEU A 65 -2.83 -4.47 -7.28
C LEU A 65 -1.43 -4.68 -7.84
N TRP A 66 -0.54 -3.73 -7.58
CA TRP A 66 0.84 -3.82 -8.04
C TRP A 66 1.46 -5.10 -7.47
N GLU A 67 1.79 -6.02 -8.36
CA GLU A 67 2.66 -7.15 -8.08
C GLU A 67 3.89 -6.96 -8.95
N VAL A 68 5.06 -6.90 -8.33
CA VAL A 68 6.32 -6.87 -9.06
C VAL A 68 6.81 -8.31 -9.13
N ASP A 69 7.03 -8.82 -10.33
CA ASP A 69 7.72 -10.09 -10.56
C ASP A 69 9.19 -9.91 -10.18
N GLU A 70 9.54 -10.31 -8.95
CA GLU A 70 10.88 -10.18 -8.37
C GLU A 70 11.94 -10.92 -9.23
N SER A 71 11.54 -11.98 -9.97
CA SER A 71 12.43 -12.76 -10.84
C SER A 71 12.86 -12.02 -12.13
N LYS A 72 12.16 -10.94 -12.49
CA LYS A 72 12.42 -10.12 -13.69
C LYS A 72 13.13 -8.80 -13.40
N MET A 73 13.53 -8.53 -12.16
CA MET A 73 14.27 -7.31 -11.83
C MET A 73 15.77 -7.44 -12.16
N ALA A 74 16.23 -6.64 -13.13
CA ALA A 74 17.60 -6.15 -13.13
C ALA A 74 17.78 -5.15 -11.97
N PRO A 75 19.00 -4.89 -11.45
CA PRO A 75 19.24 -4.12 -10.21
C PRO A 75 18.92 -2.61 -10.29
N ALA A 76 18.09 -2.18 -11.24
CA ALA A 76 17.56 -0.83 -11.30
C ALA A 76 16.15 -0.84 -11.89
N ALA A 77 15.26 -0.11 -11.21
CA ALA A 77 13.94 0.36 -11.63
C ALA A 77 12.72 -0.52 -11.30
N THR A 78 11.73 0.14 -10.69
CA THR A 78 10.30 0.30 -11.10
C THR A 78 9.39 0.26 -9.85
N SER A 79 8.34 1.06 -9.64
CA SER A 79 7.58 1.98 -10.50
C SER A 79 6.69 2.93 -9.67
N PHE A 80 7.08 4.21 -9.56
CA PHE A 80 6.21 5.39 -9.45
C PHE A 80 6.94 6.55 -10.16
N SER A 81 6.21 7.53 -10.71
CA SER A 81 6.78 8.63 -11.52
C SER A 81 8.05 9.24 -10.90
N ASP A 82 9.09 9.50 -11.69
CA ASP A 82 10.43 10.00 -11.29
C ASP A 82 10.47 11.14 -10.26
N GLU A 83 9.38 11.90 -10.08
CA GLU A 83 9.24 12.93 -9.06
C GLU A 83 8.96 12.40 -7.63
N PHE A 84 8.28 11.26 -7.50
CA PHE A 84 7.96 10.67 -6.19
C PHE A 84 9.21 10.04 -5.54
N LEU A 85 10.08 9.46 -6.36
CA LEU A 85 11.37 8.88 -5.94
C LEU A 85 12.38 9.93 -5.46
N LYS A 86 12.28 11.19 -5.92
CA LYS A 86 13.20 12.27 -5.51
C LYS A 86 12.96 12.80 -4.09
N VAL A 87 11.77 12.57 -3.53
CA VAL A 87 11.41 13.04 -2.18
C VAL A 87 11.77 12.01 -1.10
N MET A 88 11.91 10.73 -1.46
CA MET A 88 12.16 9.61 -0.55
C MET A 88 13.52 8.93 -0.81
N GLY A 89 14.51 9.70 -1.29
CA GLY A 89 15.80 9.20 -1.73
C GLY A 89 16.66 8.61 -0.61
N THR A 90 16.33 7.41 -0.15
CA THR A 90 17.25 6.45 0.46
C THR A 90 16.93 5.04 -0.05
N PRO A 91 17.93 4.14 -0.12
CA PRO A 91 17.77 2.75 -0.57
C PRO A 91 16.67 1.95 0.16
N ALA A 92 16.22 2.41 1.33
CA ALA A 92 15.16 1.79 2.13
C ALA A 92 13.75 1.87 1.49
N ALA A 93 13.52 2.77 0.54
CA ALA A 93 12.21 2.90 -0.12
C ALA A 93 11.90 1.78 -1.13
N ASN A 94 12.87 0.91 -1.46
CA ASN A 94 12.73 -0.15 -2.46
C ASN A 94 12.24 -1.50 -1.89
N LEU A 95 11.89 -1.61 -0.59
CA LEU A 95 11.68 -2.93 0.04
C LEU A 95 10.20 -3.37 0.22
N ALA A 96 9.21 -2.49 0.13
CA ALA A 96 7.83 -2.85 0.55
C ALA A 96 6.73 -2.62 -0.51
N TYR A 97 7.08 -2.27 -1.75
CA TYR A 97 6.11 -1.76 -2.75
C TYR A 97 5.82 -2.73 -3.91
N GLY A 98 6.03 -4.04 -3.73
CA GLY A 98 5.76 -5.07 -4.75
C GLY A 98 4.81 -6.21 -4.36
N ARG A 99 4.29 -6.22 -3.12
CA ARG A 99 3.55 -7.36 -2.55
C ARG A 99 2.08 -7.14 -2.26
N SER A 100 1.47 -6.06 -2.76
CA SER A 100 0.06 -5.76 -2.45
C SER A 100 -0.92 -6.88 -2.81
N GLY A 101 -0.76 -7.53 -3.97
CA GLY A 101 -1.61 -8.65 -4.34
C GLY A 101 -1.51 -9.82 -3.36
N LEU A 102 -0.28 -10.21 -3.02
CA LEU A 102 0.00 -11.23 -2.02
C LEU A 102 -0.51 -10.88 -0.61
N LEU A 103 -0.31 -9.65 -0.15
CA LEU A 103 -0.79 -9.21 1.16
C LEU A 103 -2.32 -9.15 1.18
N HIS A 104 -2.95 -8.66 0.11
CA HIS A 104 -4.39 -8.71 -0.06
C HIS A 104 -4.92 -10.14 0.06
N LEU A 105 -4.31 -11.08 -0.65
CA LEU A 105 -4.63 -12.51 -0.55
C LEU A 105 -4.42 -13.04 0.88
N GLY A 106 -3.32 -12.66 1.52
CA GLY A 106 -2.98 -13.07 2.89
C GLY A 106 -3.99 -12.58 3.93
N PHE A 107 -4.41 -11.31 3.86
CA PHE A 107 -5.46 -10.77 4.74
C PHE A 107 -6.80 -11.45 4.50
N ARG A 108 -7.16 -11.77 3.25
CA ARG A 108 -8.35 -12.58 2.96
C ARG A 108 -8.26 -13.99 3.54
N ALA A 109 -7.08 -14.60 3.48
CA ALA A 109 -6.85 -15.91 4.09
C ALA A 109 -6.94 -15.84 5.62
N LEU A 110 -6.49 -14.75 6.26
CA LEU A 110 -6.62 -14.54 7.70
C LEU A 110 -8.08 -14.42 8.14
N ASP A 111 -8.91 -13.69 7.38
CA ASP A 111 -10.34 -13.57 7.65
C ASP A 111 -11.06 -14.93 7.56
N GLU A 112 -10.72 -15.73 6.55
CA GLU A 112 -11.25 -17.08 6.37
C GLU A 112 -10.76 -18.03 7.46
N TYR A 113 -9.48 -17.96 7.85
CA TYR A 113 -8.93 -18.70 8.98
C TYR A 113 -9.68 -18.35 10.27
N ALA A 114 -9.85 -17.07 10.57
CA ALA A 114 -10.59 -16.63 11.76
C ALA A 114 -12.02 -17.16 11.75
N THR A 115 -12.69 -17.19 10.59
CA THR A 115 -14.03 -17.76 10.45
C THR A 115 -14.07 -19.25 10.82
N ARG A 116 -13.05 -20.03 10.42
CA ARG A 116 -12.92 -21.46 10.75
C ARG A 116 -12.54 -21.72 12.21
N HIS A 117 -11.86 -20.77 12.85
CA HIS A 117 -11.28 -20.91 14.18
C HIS A 117 -11.96 -20.02 15.24
N ALA A 118 -13.28 -19.80 15.11
CA ALA A 118 -14.11 -19.07 16.07
C ALA A 118 -13.59 -17.64 16.40
N GLY A 119 -13.06 -16.96 15.39
CA GLY A 119 -12.50 -15.60 15.48
C GLY A 119 -11.04 -15.55 15.93
N LEU A 120 -10.38 -16.69 16.16
CA LEU A 120 -8.99 -16.73 16.58
C LEU A 120 -8.05 -16.65 15.37
N LEU A 121 -7.00 -15.84 15.50
CA LEU A 121 -5.91 -15.76 14.52
C LEU A 121 -4.86 -16.87 14.76
N PRO A 122 -3.99 -17.20 13.80
CA PRO A 122 -2.87 -18.12 14.00
C PRO A 122 -2.03 -17.74 15.23
N ALA A 123 -1.56 -18.74 16.00
CA ALA A 123 -0.70 -18.49 17.15
C ALA A 123 0.76 -18.29 16.72
N PHE A 124 1.54 -17.61 17.56
CA PHE A 124 2.98 -17.46 17.35
C PHE A 124 3.67 -18.82 17.32
N ALA A 125 4.67 -18.96 16.44
CA ALA A 125 5.46 -20.17 16.21
C ALA A 125 4.62 -21.44 15.91
N ASP A 126 3.39 -21.28 15.43
CA ASP A 126 2.51 -22.40 15.06
C ASP A 126 2.64 -22.72 13.56
N ALA A 127 3.53 -23.68 13.26
CA ALA A 127 3.76 -24.12 11.90
C ALA A 127 2.54 -24.77 11.23
N ALA A 128 1.63 -25.38 12.01
CA ALA A 128 0.42 -26.01 11.49
C ALA A 128 -0.60 -24.95 11.08
N ALA A 129 -0.85 -23.96 11.93
CA ALA A 129 -1.72 -22.83 11.62
C ALA A 129 -1.20 -22.02 10.42
N ALA A 130 0.12 -21.80 10.33
CA ALA A 130 0.73 -21.12 9.20
C ALA A 130 0.60 -21.91 7.89
N ALA A 131 0.76 -23.24 7.93
CA ALA A 131 0.53 -24.09 6.77
C ALA A 131 -0.95 -24.08 6.34
N GLU A 132 -1.89 -24.11 7.29
CA GLU A 132 -3.31 -23.98 6.99
C GLU A 132 -3.65 -22.64 6.32
N LEU A 133 -3.11 -21.53 6.82
CA LEU A 133 -3.29 -20.21 6.22
C LEU A 133 -2.83 -20.20 4.75
N PHE A 134 -1.69 -20.83 4.46
CA PHE A 134 -1.18 -20.94 3.10
C PHE A 134 -2.11 -21.76 2.19
N GLU A 135 -2.67 -22.87 2.67
CA GLU A 135 -3.64 -23.65 1.90
C GLU A 135 -4.95 -22.88 1.65
N ILE A 136 -5.41 -22.10 2.64
CA ILE A 136 -6.55 -21.18 2.47
C ILE A 136 -6.23 -20.15 1.38
N ALA A 137 -5.05 -19.52 1.42
CA ALA A 137 -4.62 -18.57 0.41
C ALA A 137 -4.56 -19.21 -0.99
N LYS A 138 -4.05 -20.43 -1.12
CA LYS A 138 -4.06 -21.18 -2.39
C LYS A 138 -5.48 -21.40 -2.91
N ALA A 139 -6.41 -21.80 -2.05
CA ALA A 139 -7.80 -22.01 -2.43
C ALA A 139 -8.47 -20.72 -2.91
N ILE A 140 -8.27 -19.60 -2.20
CA ILE A 140 -8.80 -18.28 -2.59
C ILE A 140 -8.19 -17.86 -3.94
N ASN A 141 -6.87 -18.00 -4.11
CA ASN A 141 -6.17 -17.63 -5.33
C ASN A 141 -6.63 -18.45 -6.55
N ALA A 142 -6.90 -19.75 -6.37
CA ALA A 142 -7.40 -20.62 -7.42
C ALA A 142 -8.83 -20.27 -7.87
N SER A 143 -9.62 -19.65 -6.98
CA SER A 143 -10.98 -19.18 -7.28
C SER A 143 -11.04 -17.75 -7.80
N ALA A 144 -9.91 -17.03 -7.83
CA ALA A 144 -9.86 -15.63 -8.20
C ALA A 144 -9.95 -15.42 -9.72
N ASP A 145 -10.57 -14.31 -10.15
CA ASP A 145 -10.55 -13.89 -11.54
C ASP A 145 -9.12 -13.63 -12.01
N SER A 146 -8.84 -13.81 -13.30
CA SER A 146 -7.48 -13.74 -13.88
C SER A 146 -6.71 -12.45 -13.56
N GLY A 147 -7.41 -11.35 -13.26
CA GLY A 147 -6.82 -10.06 -12.89
C GLY A 147 -6.46 -9.91 -11.41
N ALA A 148 -6.85 -10.85 -10.56
CA ALA A 148 -6.58 -10.85 -9.11
C ALA A 148 -5.76 -12.08 -8.66
N VAL A 149 -5.36 -12.94 -9.60
CA VAL A 149 -4.51 -14.10 -9.33
C VAL A 149 -3.08 -13.65 -9.02
N VAL A 150 -2.61 -14.01 -7.84
CA VAL A 150 -1.21 -13.88 -7.43
C VAL A 150 -0.38 -14.92 -8.14
N GLN A 151 0.60 -14.47 -8.92
CA GLN A 151 1.56 -15.33 -9.62
C GLN A 151 2.65 -15.83 -8.68
N GLN A 152 3.23 -17.00 -8.97
CA GLN A 152 4.35 -17.58 -8.20
C GLN A 152 4.06 -17.69 -6.70
N LEU A 153 2.82 -18.04 -6.34
CA LEU A 153 2.38 -18.08 -4.93
C LEU A 153 3.24 -19.03 -4.07
N ASP A 154 3.65 -20.18 -4.62
CA ASP A 154 4.51 -21.13 -3.91
C ASP A 154 5.90 -20.56 -3.61
N ASP A 155 6.50 -19.80 -4.53
CA ASP A 155 7.80 -19.13 -4.31
C ASP A 155 7.70 -18.04 -3.23
N ARG A 156 6.51 -17.47 -3.05
CA ARG A 156 6.21 -16.39 -2.11
C ARG A 156 5.60 -16.88 -0.80
N ARG A 157 5.59 -18.20 -0.58
CA ARG A 157 5.04 -18.85 0.62
C ARG A 157 5.59 -18.26 1.91
N ALA A 158 6.88 -17.95 1.97
CA ALA A 158 7.54 -17.45 3.18
C ALA A 158 6.85 -16.21 3.77
N VAL A 159 6.40 -15.28 2.91
CA VAL A 159 5.69 -14.06 3.34
C VAL A 159 4.36 -14.38 4.01
N LEU A 160 3.60 -15.34 3.47
CA LEU A 160 2.32 -15.76 4.08
C LEU A 160 2.53 -16.54 5.38
N MET A 161 3.61 -17.32 5.48
CA MET A 161 3.99 -17.98 6.74
C MET A 161 4.36 -16.94 7.80
N GLN A 162 5.10 -15.89 7.44
CA GLN A 162 5.44 -14.79 8.35
C GLN A 162 4.22 -13.95 8.74
N LEU A 163 3.28 -13.74 7.81
CA LEU A 163 2.00 -13.11 8.10
C LEU A 163 1.20 -13.91 9.14
N ALA A 164 1.16 -15.24 9.01
CA ALA A 164 0.54 -16.11 10.00
C ALA A 164 1.23 -16.00 11.36
N ASP A 165 2.57 -16.12 11.37
CA ASP A 165 3.38 -16.07 12.59
C ASP A 165 3.22 -14.73 13.33
N GLY A 166 3.09 -13.64 12.60
CA GLY A 166 2.87 -12.29 13.12
C GLY A 166 1.42 -11.89 13.34
N ALA A 167 0.44 -12.77 13.09
CA ALA A 167 -0.98 -12.37 13.03
C ALA A 167 -1.53 -11.80 14.35
N ARG A 168 -0.99 -12.24 15.49
CA ARG A 168 -1.37 -11.76 16.83
C ARG A 168 -0.47 -10.64 17.35
N ALA A 169 0.54 -10.23 16.60
CA ALA A 169 1.48 -9.21 17.03
C ALA A 169 0.82 -7.83 17.05
N THR A 170 1.07 -7.07 18.12
CA THR A 170 0.73 -5.65 18.20
C THR A 170 2.00 -4.87 18.46
N LEU A 171 2.41 -4.09 17.46
CA LEU A 171 3.67 -3.35 17.43
C LEU A 171 3.38 -1.84 17.46
N SER A 172 3.91 -1.15 18.47
CA SER A 172 3.71 0.30 18.64
C SER A 172 4.10 1.12 17.40
N PRO A 173 5.23 0.85 16.70
CA PRO A 173 5.58 1.56 15.47
C PRO A 173 4.54 1.39 14.36
N MET A 174 4.02 0.17 14.17
CA MET A 174 2.99 -0.09 13.15
C MET A 174 1.68 0.62 13.50
N CYS A 175 1.28 0.61 14.78
CA CYS A 175 0.11 1.38 15.25
C CYS A 175 0.28 2.88 15.00
N ALA A 176 1.48 3.44 15.20
CA ALA A 176 1.76 4.85 14.94
C ALA A 176 1.70 5.20 13.44
N ILE A 177 2.28 4.35 12.57
CA ILE A 177 2.24 4.53 11.11
C ILE A 177 0.79 4.51 10.61
N PHE A 178 0.05 3.44 10.91
CA PHE A 178 -1.34 3.31 10.46
C PHE A 178 -2.25 4.35 11.11
N GLY A 179 -2.03 4.68 12.39
CA GLY A 179 -2.77 5.74 13.08
C GLY A 179 -2.58 7.11 12.41
N GLY A 180 -1.36 7.45 12.01
CA GLY A 180 -1.07 8.67 11.27
C GLY A 180 -1.71 8.70 9.88
N ILE A 181 -1.59 7.59 9.12
CA ILE A 181 -2.18 7.46 7.78
C ILE A 181 -3.72 7.57 7.86
N VAL A 182 -4.36 6.77 8.71
CA VAL A 182 -5.81 6.76 8.88
C VAL A 182 -6.31 8.12 9.38
N GLY A 183 -5.62 8.72 10.36
CA GLY A 183 -5.95 10.06 10.86
C GLY A 183 -5.92 11.10 9.74
N GLN A 184 -4.94 11.04 8.85
CA GLN A 184 -4.87 11.93 7.70
C GLN A 184 -5.98 11.63 6.67
N GLU A 185 -6.31 10.38 6.40
CA GLU A 185 -7.42 10.00 5.49
C GLU A 185 -8.78 10.50 6.00
N VAL A 186 -9.02 10.48 7.31
CA VAL A 186 -10.23 11.07 7.92
C VAL A 186 -10.31 12.56 7.61
N VAL A 187 -9.20 13.30 7.74
CA VAL A 187 -9.16 14.74 7.39
C VAL A 187 -9.42 14.95 5.90
N LYS A 188 -8.86 14.11 5.01
CA LYS A 188 -9.10 14.21 3.57
C LYS A 188 -10.57 13.98 3.24
N ALA A 189 -11.19 12.96 3.84
CA ALA A 189 -12.60 12.64 3.65
C ALA A 189 -13.53 13.77 4.16
N ALA A 190 -13.22 14.36 5.32
CA ALA A 190 -14.04 15.42 5.91
C ALA A 190 -13.91 16.77 5.19
N THR A 191 -12.77 17.04 4.55
CA THR A 191 -12.47 18.37 3.97
C THR A 191 -12.49 18.43 2.45
N GLY A 192 -12.43 17.28 1.76
CA GLY A 192 -12.22 17.23 0.31
C GLY A 192 -10.85 17.78 -0.13
N LYS A 193 -9.89 17.89 0.80
CA LYS A 193 -8.55 18.43 0.55
C LYS A 193 -7.52 17.30 0.49
N PHE A 194 -6.57 17.44 -0.44
CA PHE A 194 -5.57 16.43 -0.81
C PHE A 194 -6.15 15.20 -1.53
N TYR A 195 -5.26 14.39 -2.11
CA TYR A 195 -5.66 13.17 -2.81
C TYR A 195 -5.75 12.01 -1.79
N PRO A 196 -6.93 11.40 -1.59
CA PRO A 196 -7.11 10.27 -0.69
C PRO A 196 -6.52 8.97 -1.26
N ILE A 197 -6.28 8.00 -0.38
CA ILE A 197 -5.92 6.63 -0.78
C ILE A 197 -7.07 6.04 -1.59
N HIS A 198 -6.76 5.34 -2.68
CA HIS A 198 -7.73 4.78 -3.62
C HIS A 198 -7.28 3.38 -4.05
N GLN A 199 -7.79 2.28 -3.48
CA GLN A 199 -8.69 2.18 -2.32
C GLN A 199 -8.09 1.46 -1.11
N ALA A 200 -7.01 0.69 -1.30
CA ALA A 200 -6.33 -0.03 -0.24
C ALA A 200 -4.86 0.36 -0.18
N PHE A 201 -4.28 0.15 1.01
CA PHE A 201 -2.87 0.35 1.27
C PHE A 201 -2.37 -0.83 2.10
N TYR A 202 -1.38 -1.52 1.57
CA TYR A 202 -0.71 -2.63 2.24
C TYR A 202 0.74 -2.23 2.55
N LEU A 203 1.21 -2.62 3.72
CA LEU A 203 2.56 -2.37 4.20
C LEU A 203 3.05 -3.60 4.94
N ASP A 204 4.26 -4.05 4.60
CA ASP A 204 5.05 -4.98 5.37
C ASP A 204 6.45 -4.41 5.62
N GLU A 205 7.05 -4.79 6.74
CA GLU A 205 8.46 -4.50 7.09
C GLU A 205 9.09 -5.79 7.63
N LEU A 206 9.12 -6.82 6.77
CA LEU A 206 9.63 -8.15 7.14
C LEU A 206 11.12 -8.13 7.46
N GLU A 207 11.85 -7.11 7.02
CA GLU A 207 13.27 -6.91 7.27
C GLU A 207 13.57 -6.43 8.68
N CYS A 208 12.54 -6.02 9.42
CA CYS A 208 12.65 -5.77 10.85
C CYS A 208 12.67 -7.06 11.68
N LEU A 209 12.30 -8.22 11.10
CA LEU A 209 12.39 -9.49 11.79
C LEU A 209 13.85 -9.87 12.06
N PRO A 210 14.14 -10.54 13.18
CA PRO A 210 15.49 -11.00 13.49
C PRO A 210 15.96 -12.00 12.43
N ALA A 211 17.25 -11.91 12.08
CA ALA A 211 17.85 -12.79 11.07
C ALA A 211 17.76 -14.27 11.47
N GLU A 212 17.81 -14.56 12.76
CA GLU A 212 17.57 -15.88 13.33
C GLU A 212 16.23 -15.88 14.07
N ALA A 213 15.37 -16.84 13.74
CA ALA A 213 14.07 -16.95 14.39
C ALA A 213 14.24 -17.28 15.88
N PRO A 214 13.57 -16.54 16.78
CA PRO A 214 13.68 -16.80 18.21
C PRO A 214 13.11 -18.17 18.58
N PRO A 215 13.65 -18.81 19.63
CA PRO A 215 13.21 -20.13 20.05
C PRO A 215 11.69 -20.19 20.28
N ALA A 216 11.05 -21.29 19.88
CA ALA A 216 9.61 -21.45 20.06
C ALA A 216 9.17 -21.36 21.55
N SER A 217 10.06 -21.72 22.48
CA SER A 217 9.82 -21.56 23.92
C SER A 217 9.60 -20.10 24.33
N GLU A 218 10.31 -19.16 23.72
CA GLU A 218 10.20 -17.72 23.99
C GLU A 218 8.96 -17.08 23.36
N ARG A 219 8.28 -17.80 22.47
CA ARG A 219 7.07 -17.34 21.77
C ARG A 219 5.82 -18.13 22.14
N SER A 220 5.96 -19.05 23.11
CA SER A 220 4.86 -19.83 23.63
C SER A 220 3.83 -18.94 24.32
N ALA A 221 2.56 -19.39 24.40
CA ALA A 221 1.49 -18.64 25.06
C ALA A 221 1.85 -18.27 26.50
N ALA A 222 2.50 -19.18 27.24
CA ALA A 222 2.95 -18.93 28.61
C ALA A 222 4.06 -17.86 28.68
N ALA A 223 5.01 -17.87 27.75
CA ALA A 223 6.08 -16.87 27.70
C ALA A 223 5.54 -15.49 27.31
N VAL A 224 4.62 -15.44 26.35
CA VAL A 224 3.90 -14.24 25.94
C VAL A 224 3.09 -13.65 27.10
N GLU A 225 2.38 -14.49 27.86
CA GLU A 225 1.63 -14.06 29.05
C GLU A 225 2.57 -13.52 30.14
N ALA A 226 3.68 -14.20 30.40
CA ALA A 226 4.68 -13.79 31.39
C ALA A 226 5.34 -12.44 31.05
N ALA A 227 5.50 -12.10 29.77
CA ALA A 227 6.01 -10.81 29.32
C ALA A 227 5.00 -9.64 29.49
N GLY A 228 3.78 -9.92 29.94
CA GLY A 228 2.78 -8.93 30.33
C GLY A 228 2.48 -7.93 29.20
N ARG A 229 2.69 -6.63 29.47
CA ARG A 229 2.40 -5.55 28.49
C ARG A 229 3.19 -5.65 27.19
N TYR A 230 4.30 -6.40 27.18
CA TYR A 230 5.13 -6.61 26.00
C TYR A 230 4.91 -7.98 25.35
N GLY A 231 3.95 -8.78 25.85
CA GLY A 231 3.68 -10.12 25.34
C GLY A 231 3.47 -10.16 23.83
N SER A 232 2.75 -9.19 23.27
CA SER A 232 2.51 -9.12 21.82
C SER A 232 3.79 -8.88 21.00
N GLN A 233 4.75 -8.14 21.55
CA GLN A 233 6.06 -7.90 20.94
C GLN A 233 6.97 -9.11 21.15
N GLY A 234 6.96 -9.71 22.34
CA GLY A 234 7.68 -10.94 22.66
C GLY A 234 7.23 -12.13 21.80
N GLY A 235 5.96 -12.22 21.45
CA GLY A 235 5.45 -13.23 20.52
C GLY A 235 6.05 -13.13 19.12
N GLY A 236 6.26 -11.92 18.61
CA GLY A 236 6.87 -11.71 17.29
C GLY A 236 8.41 -11.80 17.30
N PHE A 237 9.05 -11.22 18.32
CA PHE A 237 10.50 -11.02 18.36
C PHE A 237 11.26 -11.90 19.37
N GLY A 238 10.55 -12.71 20.15
CA GLY A 238 11.10 -13.45 21.29
C GLY A 238 11.03 -12.63 22.58
N THR A 239 10.63 -13.26 23.67
CA THR A 239 10.54 -12.61 24.98
C THR A 239 11.88 -12.08 25.47
N SER A 240 13.00 -12.67 25.05
CA SER A 240 14.34 -12.19 25.43
C SER A 240 14.69 -10.81 24.87
N LEU A 241 14.04 -10.37 23.78
CA LEU A 241 14.26 -9.04 23.21
C LEU A 241 13.49 -7.95 23.97
N VAL A 242 12.45 -8.31 24.70
CA VAL A 242 11.51 -7.38 25.34
C VAL A 242 11.52 -7.44 26.88
N ALA A 243 12.33 -8.33 27.45
CA ALA A 243 12.53 -8.51 28.89
C ALA A 243 13.31 -7.36 29.53
#